data_AF-A0A1F3T6F7-F1
#
_entry.id   AF-A0A1F3T6F7-F1
#
_cell.length_a   1.000
_cell.length_b   1.000
_cell.length_c   1.000
_cell.angle_alpha   90.00
_cell.angle_beta   90.00
_cell.angle_gamma   90.00
#
_symmetry.space_group_name_H-M   'P 1'
#
loop_
_entity.id
_entity.type
_entity.pdbx_description
1 polymer ?
#
loop_
_entity_poly.entity_id
_entity_poly.type
_entity_poly.pdbx_seq_one_letter_code
_entity_poly.pdbx_strand_id
1 'polypeptide(L)'
;MKPQLTPGEILEIYRKKGLPENFCPVPFSTLLFEANGNVCMCRRKGSEFAIGNIQEQDYLEIWNGEKLKNIRAEFLTGRLRTCAVEVERDHCNLDANNADSLPFIELAVEQQRHPLRISPNFNGHCNVQCEMCHIWRYPDGLYDKIGFWRTLENDILPHLREIDTFSGEPFIQKDTYRLIEMAAHANPNIFWSFTTNANWRLNDTIRRYLDMIQVKTFNLSIDSVDPAVYASIRRGGNLDKVLINFDLLQLYEQERIAAGKSALGLTIHSVIQRSNWKGIPALLTLRKQRNARIHLKCLFEPPELSLIGMTAAEKRQILAYLLESLGREELMMTAALWKVLLKDIPKSDRLELILEFQKKTGIFR
;
A
#
# COMPACT_ATOMS: atom_id res chain seq x y z
N MET A 1 19.50 3.35 6.64
CA MET A 1 18.15 2.76 6.49
C MET A 1 18.30 1.25 6.38
N LYS A 2 17.48 0.43 7.07
CA LYS A 2 17.62 -1.04 6.99
C LYS A 2 17.27 -1.52 5.57
N PRO A 3 17.98 -2.51 5.01
CA PRO A 3 17.56 -3.16 3.78
C PRO A 3 16.18 -3.79 3.97
N GLN A 4 15.29 -3.67 2.98
CA GLN A 4 14.04 -4.41 3.01
C GLN A 4 14.33 -5.91 2.87
N LEU A 5 13.63 -6.73 3.65
CA LEU A 5 13.72 -8.18 3.57
C LEU A 5 13.27 -8.67 2.19
N THR A 6 14.04 -9.56 1.60
CA THR A 6 13.67 -10.28 0.39
C THR A 6 12.65 -11.37 0.71
N PRO A 7 11.84 -11.82 -0.28
CA PRO A 7 10.92 -12.94 -0.08
C PRO A 7 11.60 -14.22 0.46
N GLY A 8 12.84 -14.49 0.02
CA GLY A 8 13.61 -15.64 0.50
C GLY A 8 14.03 -15.51 1.97
N GLU A 9 14.41 -14.30 2.41
CA GLU A 9 14.70 -14.04 3.83
C GLU A 9 13.45 -14.16 4.70
N ILE A 10 12.29 -13.75 4.20
CA ILE A 10 11.01 -13.88 4.90
C ILE A 10 10.64 -15.37 5.08
N LEU A 11 10.76 -16.18 4.01
CA LEU A 11 10.54 -17.62 4.09
C LEU A 11 11.49 -18.30 5.08
N GLU A 12 12.74 -17.86 5.14
CA GLU A 12 13.71 -18.38 6.11
C GLU A 12 13.32 -18.00 7.55
N ILE A 13 12.78 -16.81 7.77
CA ILE A 13 12.22 -16.41 9.08
C ILE A 13 11.03 -17.31 9.45
N TYR A 14 10.12 -17.60 8.50
CA TYR A 14 8.99 -18.50 8.73
C TYR A 14 9.46 -19.89 9.11
N ARG A 15 10.41 -20.47 8.36
CA ARG A 15 11.00 -21.77 8.66
C ARG A 15 11.63 -21.83 10.05
N LYS A 16 12.42 -20.82 10.43
CA LYS A 16 13.04 -20.72 11.76
C LYS A 16 12.01 -20.62 12.90
N LYS A 17 10.84 -20.06 12.64
CA LYS A 17 9.74 -19.94 13.61
C LYS A 17 8.76 -21.13 13.58
N GLY A 18 8.99 -22.13 12.71
CA GLY A 18 8.05 -23.23 12.52
C GLY A 18 6.72 -22.82 11.89
N LEU A 19 6.70 -21.71 11.15
CA LEU A 19 5.51 -21.19 10.49
C LEU A 19 5.39 -21.74 9.05
N PRO A 20 4.16 -21.94 8.55
CA PRO A 20 3.92 -22.30 7.15
C PRO A 20 4.50 -21.27 6.16
N GLU A 21 4.89 -21.71 4.97
CA GLU A 21 5.40 -20.80 3.92
C GLU A 21 4.34 -19.78 3.44
N ASN A 22 3.06 -20.15 3.55
CA ASN A 22 1.92 -19.29 3.25
C ASN A 22 1.47 -18.44 4.45
N PHE A 23 2.20 -18.43 5.57
CA PHE A 23 1.89 -17.62 6.75
C PHE A 23 1.86 -16.13 6.40
N CYS A 24 0.89 -15.40 6.98
CA CYS A 24 0.77 -13.96 6.86
C CYS A 24 0.66 -13.31 8.25
N PRO A 25 1.49 -12.31 8.58
CA PRO A 25 1.44 -11.63 9.88
C PRO A 25 0.32 -10.59 10.01
N VAL A 26 -0.36 -10.23 8.92
CA VAL A 26 -1.35 -9.15 8.89
C VAL A 26 -2.55 -9.40 9.82
N PRO A 27 -3.18 -10.60 9.84
CA PRO A 27 -4.30 -10.90 10.74
C PRO A 27 -3.94 -10.85 12.24
N PHE A 28 -2.66 -10.83 12.59
CA PHE A 28 -2.14 -10.78 13.96
C PHE A 28 -1.65 -9.38 14.36
N SER A 29 -1.68 -8.41 13.44
CA SER A 29 -1.17 -7.07 13.70
C SER A 29 -2.11 -5.93 13.31
N THR A 30 -3.01 -6.14 12.35
CA THR A 30 -3.64 -5.01 11.64
C THR A 30 -5.15 -5.01 11.72
N LEU A 31 -5.73 -3.84 12.00
CA LEU A 31 -7.13 -3.52 11.73
C LEU A 31 -7.23 -2.39 10.72
N LEU A 32 -8.21 -2.47 9.82
CA LEU A 32 -8.53 -1.41 8.89
C LEU A 32 -9.94 -0.93 9.17
N PHE A 33 -10.11 0.38 9.32
CA PHE A 33 -11.39 1.02 9.60
C PHE A 33 -11.87 1.72 8.32
N GLU A 34 -13.05 1.37 7.82
CA GLU A 34 -13.65 2.01 6.63
C GLU A 34 -14.73 3.04 7.03
N ALA A 35 -14.89 4.09 6.22
CA ALA A 35 -15.80 5.21 6.49
C ALA A 35 -17.28 4.83 6.72
N ASN A 36 -17.71 3.65 6.27
CA ASN A 36 -19.05 3.11 6.49
C ASN A 36 -19.18 2.27 7.78
N GLY A 37 -18.11 2.20 8.59
CA GLY A 37 -18.06 1.48 9.86
C GLY A 37 -17.56 0.04 9.74
N ASN A 38 -17.42 -0.50 8.52
CA ASN A 38 -16.84 -1.82 8.35
C ASN A 38 -15.40 -1.82 8.84
N VAL A 39 -15.03 -2.91 9.53
CA VAL A 39 -13.66 -3.19 9.93
C VAL A 39 -13.17 -4.37 9.12
N CYS A 40 -12.00 -4.22 8.51
CA CYS A 40 -11.32 -5.21 7.68
C CYS A 40 -9.94 -5.55 8.28
N MET A 41 -9.28 -6.60 7.80
CA MET A 41 -7.92 -6.95 8.23
C MET A 41 -6.83 -6.52 7.26
N CYS A 42 -7.14 -6.38 5.96
CA CYS A 42 -6.15 -6.15 4.93
C CYS A 42 -6.76 -5.48 3.69
N ARG A 43 -6.07 -4.48 3.14
CA ARG A 43 -6.42 -3.86 1.86
C ARG A 43 -6.40 -4.83 0.67
N ARG A 44 -5.50 -5.82 0.68
CA ARG A 44 -5.35 -6.75 -0.45
C ARG A 44 -6.57 -7.67 -0.59
N LYS A 45 -7.22 -8.02 0.52
CA LYS A 45 -8.44 -8.82 0.52
C LYS A 45 -9.66 -8.02 0.04
N GLY A 46 -9.59 -6.69 0.14
CA GLY A 46 -10.62 -5.77 -0.29
C GLY A 46 -11.52 -5.30 0.85
N SER A 47 -12.05 -4.08 0.69
CA SER A 47 -12.92 -3.41 1.66
C SER A 47 -14.31 -4.06 1.80
N GLU A 48 -14.68 -4.95 0.87
CA GLU A 48 -15.91 -5.74 0.94
C GLU A 48 -15.80 -6.92 1.93
N PHE A 49 -14.57 -7.36 2.23
CA PHE A 49 -14.33 -8.43 3.20
C PHE A 49 -14.28 -7.86 4.62
N ALA A 50 -15.45 -7.53 5.17
CA ALA A 50 -15.60 -7.06 6.54
C ALA A 50 -15.52 -8.21 7.56
N ILE A 51 -14.67 -8.03 8.57
CA ILE A 51 -14.54 -8.93 9.73
C ILE A 51 -15.44 -8.51 10.90
N GLY A 52 -15.98 -7.28 10.88
CA GLY A 52 -16.95 -6.77 11.84
C GLY A 52 -17.39 -5.35 11.46
N ASN A 53 -18.23 -4.72 12.28
CA ASN A 53 -18.64 -3.33 12.11
C ASN A 53 -18.54 -2.57 13.44
N ILE A 54 -17.83 -1.44 13.44
CA ILE A 54 -17.54 -0.65 14.65
C ILE A 54 -18.78 0.09 15.21
N GLN A 55 -19.87 0.13 14.45
CA GLN A 55 -21.16 0.64 14.92
C GLN A 55 -21.94 -0.39 15.73
N GLU A 56 -21.59 -1.67 15.58
CA GLU A 56 -22.34 -2.80 16.17
C GLU A 56 -21.55 -3.49 17.29
N GLN A 57 -20.21 -3.38 17.25
CA GLN A 57 -19.29 -4.14 18.10
C GLN A 57 -18.14 -3.26 18.56
N ASP A 58 -17.61 -3.52 19.76
CA ASP A 58 -16.35 -2.94 20.20
C ASP A 58 -15.17 -3.45 19.36
N TYR A 59 -14.10 -2.66 19.23
CA TYR A 59 -12.96 -3.04 18.39
C TYR A 59 -12.24 -4.30 18.90
N LEU A 60 -12.25 -4.59 20.21
CA LEU A 60 -11.68 -5.83 20.76
C LEU A 60 -12.56 -7.05 20.45
N GLU A 61 -13.89 -6.87 20.45
CA GLU A 61 -14.82 -7.92 20.02
C GLU A 61 -14.61 -8.27 18.56
N ILE A 62 -14.35 -7.26 17.70
CA ILE A 62 -13.97 -7.48 16.30
C ILE A 62 -12.58 -8.14 16.21
N TRP A 63 -11.60 -7.65 16.99
CA TRP A 63 -10.23 -8.14 16.99
C TRP A 63 -10.10 -9.61 17.41
N ASN A 64 -10.97 -10.07 18.31
CA ASN A 64 -11.08 -11.47 18.73
C ASN A 64 -12.38 -12.14 18.27
N GLY A 65 -12.98 -11.60 17.20
CA GLY A 65 -14.18 -12.15 16.60
C GLY A 65 -13.91 -13.45 15.84
N GLU A 66 -14.95 -14.26 15.69
CA GLU A 66 -14.88 -15.59 15.09
C GLU A 66 -14.26 -15.60 13.69
N LYS A 67 -14.60 -14.60 12.85
CA LYS A 67 -14.03 -14.47 11.51
C LYS A 67 -12.49 -14.34 11.55
N LEU A 68 -11.97 -13.45 12.39
CA LEU A 68 -10.53 -13.20 12.44
C LEU A 68 -9.77 -14.34 13.15
N LYS A 69 -10.38 -14.95 14.18
CA LYS A 69 -9.88 -16.18 14.83
C LYS A 69 -9.71 -17.31 13.81
N ASN A 70 -10.72 -17.56 12.99
CA ASN A 70 -10.65 -18.58 11.93
C ASN A 70 -9.52 -18.31 10.93
N ILE A 71 -9.35 -17.06 10.50
CA ILE A 71 -8.27 -16.68 9.57
C ILE A 71 -6.89 -16.87 10.22
N ARG A 72 -6.72 -16.51 11.48
CA ARG A 72 -5.46 -16.77 12.21
C ARG A 72 -5.18 -18.27 12.30
N ALA A 73 -6.19 -19.10 12.56
CA ALA A 73 -6.05 -20.55 12.57
C ALA A 73 -5.65 -21.11 11.20
N GLU A 74 -6.22 -20.60 10.10
CA GLU A 74 -5.82 -20.98 8.74
C GLU A 74 -4.33 -20.71 8.50
N PHE A 75 -3.83 -19.53 8.86
CA PHE A 75 -2.42 -19.16 8.67
C PHE A 75 -1.46 -19.91 9.60
N LEU A 76 -1.86 -20.19 10.85
CA LEU A 76 -1.03 -20.98 11.78
C LEU A 76 -0.92 -22.45 11.35
N THR A 77 -1.99 -23.02 10.81
CA THR A 77 -2.01 -24.43 10.37
C THR A 77 -1.54 -24.63 8.93
N GLY A 78 -1.44 -23.55 8.16
CA GLY A 78 -1.12 -23.56 6.73
C GLY A 78 -2.29 -24.00 5.83
N ARG A 79 -3.46 -24.33 6.39
CA ARG A 79 -4.66 -24.76 5.67
C ARG A 79 -5.46 -23.53 5.19
N LEU A 80 -4.84 -22.77 4.31
CA LEU A 80 -5.37 -21.49 3.85
C LEU A 80 -6.59 -21.66 2.94
N ARG A 81 -7.68 -20.95 3.24
CA ARG A 81 -8.91 -20.90 2.43
C ARG A 81 -9.27 -19.46 2.10
N THR A 82 -9.34 -18.61 3.13
CA THR A 82 -9.82 -17.24 3.02
C THR A 82 -8.95 -16.38 2.10
N CYS A 83 -7.62 -16.49 2.21
CA CYS A 83 -6.68 -15.71 1.40
C CYS A 83 -5.90 -16.54 0.37
N ALA A 84 -6.38 -17.74 0.01
CA ALA A 84 -5.63 -18.67 -0.82
C ALA A 84 -5.28 -18.06 -2.19
N VAL A 85 -6.26 -17.44 -2.84
CA VAL A 85 -6.10 -16.81 -4.16
C VAL A 85 -5.11 -15.64 -4.09
N GLU A 86 -5.24 -14.77 -3.10
CA GLU A 86 -4.38 -13.60 -2.96
C GLU A 86 -2.94 -13.99 -2.62
N VAL A 87 -2.74 -14.97 -1.74
CA VAL A 87 -1.39 -15.45 -1.38
C VAL A 87 -0.71 -16.13 -2.56
N GLU A 88 -1.42 -16.99 -3.29
CA GLU A 88 -0.89 -17.66 -4.47
C GLU A 88 -0.57 -16.67 -5.60
N ARG A 89 -1.50 -15.76 -5.89
CA ARG A 89 -1.39 -14.81 -7.01
C ARG A 89 -0.40 -13.69 -6.73
N ASP A 90 -0.46 -13.12 -5.52
CA ASP A 90 0.18 -11.85 -5.21
C ASP A 90 1.44 -12.01 -4.36
N HIS A 91 1.63 -13.16 -3.71
CA HIS A 91 2.66 -13.38 -2.71
C HIS A 91 2.68 -12.27 -1.63
N CYS A 92 1.51 -11.74 -1.29
CA CYS A 92 1.37 -10.60 -0.37
C CYS A 92 1.83 -10.93 1.06
N ASN A 93 1.88 -12.23 1.39
CA ASN A 93 2.40 -12.75 2.63
C ASN A 93 3.95 -12.68 2.72
N LEU A 94 4.62 -12.40 1.60
CA LEU A 94 6.07 -12.19 1.50
C LEU A 94 6.42 -10.71 1.26
N ASP A 95 5.49 -9.79 1.56
CA ASP A 95 5.76 -8.36 1.52
C ASP A 95 6.61 -7.94 2.73
N ALA A 96 7.70 -7.24 2.48
CA ALA A 96 8.64 -6.81 3.52
C ALA A 96 8.00 -5.90 4.58
N ASN A 97 7.06 -5.03 4.19
CA ASN A 97 6.40 -4.13 5.14
C ASN A 97 5.44 -4.88 6.07
N ASN A 98 4.89 -6.01 5.61
CA ASN A 98 4.11 -6.90 6.47
C ASN A 98 5.02 -7.71 7.40
N ALA A 99 6.18 -8.16 6.90
CA ALA A 99 7.15 -8.89 7.70
C ALA A 99 7.74 -8.09 8.88
N ASP A 100 7.76 -6.75 8.80
CA ASP A 100 8.21 -5.86 9.88
C ASP A 100 7.47 -6.09 11.22
N SER A 101 6.23 -6.59 11.19
CA SER A 101 5.45 -6.86 12.41
C SER A 101 5.76 -8.22 13.06
N LEU A 102 6.41 -9.16 12.33
CA LEU A 102 6.68 -10.52 12.80
C LEU A 102 7.37 -10.63 14.17
N PRO A 103 8.31 -9.74 14.56
CA PRO A 103 8.92 -9.81 15.88
C PRO A 103 7.98 -9.45 17.04
N PHE A 104 6.84 -8.82 16.76
CA PHE A 104 5.98 -8.18 17.75
C PHE A 104 4.61 -8.83 17.90
N ILE A 105 4.18 -9.60 16.90
CA ILE A 105 2.90 -10.32 16.92
C ILE A 105 2.89 -11.50 17.89
N GLU A 106 1.70 -11.78 18.41
CA GLU A 106 1.42 -13.00 19.17
C GLU A 106 0.96 -14.10 18.20
N LEU A 107 1.64 -15.24 18.20
CA LEU A 107 1.32 -16.38 17.32
C LEU A 107 0.23 -17.28 17.95
N ALA A 108 -0.95 -16.70 18.19
CA ALA A 108 -2.10 -17.37 18.78
C ALA A 108 -3.40 -17.00 18.04
N VAL A 109 -4.40 -17.89 18.07
CA VAL A 109 -5.70 -17.63 17.44
C VAL A 109 -6.43 -16.50 18.15
N GLU A 110 -6.48 -16.57 19.47
CA GLU A 110 -6.97 -15.50 20.33
C GLU A 110 -5.80 -14.62 20.75
N GLN A 111 -5.99 -13.32 20.67
CA GLN A 111 -4.95 -12.33 20.95
C GLN A 111 -5.21 -11.72 22.32
N GLN A 112 -4.20 -11.73 23.19
CA GLN A 112 -4.25 -11.00 24.45
C GLN A 112 -3.82 -9.55 24.28
N ARG A 113 -3.10 -9.25 23.20
CA ARG A 113 -2.61 -7.91 22.85
C ARG A 113 -3.55 -7.18 21.88
N HIS A 114 -3.49 -5.86 21.94
CA HIS A 114 -4.16 -4.96 21.01
C HIS A 114 -3.52 -5.02 19.61
N PRO A 115 -4.25 -4.61 18.55
CA PRO A 115 -3.67 -4.41 17.23
C PRO A 115 -2.43 -3.52 17.29
N LEU A 116 -1.44 -3.81 16.44
CA LEU A 116 -0.19 -3.07 16.34
C LEU A 116 -0.19 -2.05 15.21
N ARG A 117 -1.11 -2.19 14.25
CA ARG A 117 -1.23 -1.32 13.08
C ARG A 117 -2.69 -1.02 12.81
N ILE A 118 -2.98 0.22 12.43
CA ILE A 118 -4.29 0.56 11.87
C ILE A 118 -4.19 1.24 10.51
N SER A 119 -5.22 1.03 9.69
CA SER A 119 -5.49 1.86 8.51
C SER A 119 -6.79 2.64 8.71
N PRO A 120 -6.71 3.93 9.06
CA PRO A 120 -7.87 4.75 9.42
C PRO A 120 -8.48 5.41 8.18
N ASN A 121 -9.34 4.70 7.46
CA ASN A 121 -10.07 5.26 6.31
C ASN A 121 -11.36 5.95 6.77
N PHE A 122 -11.22 6.91 7.68
CA PHE A 122 -12.37 7.47 8.40
C PHE A 122 -13.38 8.19 7.51
N ASN A 123 -12.92 8.75 6.40
CA ASN A 123 -13.76 9.34 5.39
C ASN A 123 -13.14 9.20 3.98
N GLY A 124 -13.98 9.44 2.97
CA GLY A 124 -13.60 9.40 1.56
C GLY A 124 -13.12 10.73 0.98
N HIS A 125 -13.15 11.84 1.73
CA HIS A 125 -13.00 13.17 1.14
C HIS A 125 -11.68 13.32 0.38
N CYS A 126 -11.78 13.66 -0.91
CA CYS A 126 -10.66 13.73 -1.84
C CYS A 126 -10.87 14.86 -2.86
N ASN A 127 -9.78 15.54 -3.23
CA ASN A 127 -9.74 16.59 -4.25
C ASN A 127 -9.52 16.06 -5.68
N VAL A 128 -9.42 14.74 -5.86
CA VAL A 128 -9.24 14.07 -7.16
C VAL A 128 -10.14 12.85 -7.25
N GLN A 129 -10.75 12.62 -8.41
CA GLN A 129 -11.67 11.50 -8.65
C GLN A 129 -11.10 10.49 -9.64
N CYS A 130 -10.08 9.76 -9.20
CA CYS A 130 -9.36 8.81 -10.06
C CYS A 130 -10.32 7.77 -10.67
N GLU A 131 -10.12 7.39 -11.94
CA GLU A 131 -11.04 6.52 -12.66
C GLU A 131 -11.22 5.13 -12.04
N MET A 132 -10.16 4.58 -11.45
CA MET A 132 -10.18 3.29 -10.76
C MET A 132 -10.68 3.37 -9.31
N CYS A 133 -10.89 4.57 -8.77
CA CYS A 133 -11.12 4.78 -7.35
C CYS A 133 -12.62 4.97 -7.05
N HIS A 134 -13.13 4.24 -6.06
CA HIS A 134 -14.48 4.39 -5.52
C HIS A 134 -14.52 5.06 -4.14
N ILE A 135 -13.36 5.20 -3.47
CA ILE A 135 -13.24 5.67 -2.09
C ILE A 135 -13.76 7.10 -1.90
N TRP A 136 -13.61 7.97 -2.90
CA TRP A 136 -14.10 9.36 -2.81
C TRP A 136 -15.62 9.49 -2.67
N ARG A 137 -16.37 8.39 -2.87
CA ARG A 137 -17.82 8.30 -2.70
C ARG A 137 -18.22 7.90 -1.29
N TYR A 138 -17.27 7.52 -0.44
CA TYR A 138 -17.57 7.05 0.91
C TYR A 138 -18.05 8.20 1.80
N PRO A 139 -18.92 7.91 2.78
CA PRO A 139 -19.50 8.92 3.66
C PRO A 139 -18.43 9.58 4.56
N ASP A 140 -18.82 10.66 5.23
CA ASP A 140 -18.01 11.40 6.19
C ASP A 140 -18.73 11.52 7.54
N GLY A 141 -17.97 11.75 8.61
CA GLY A 141 -18.47 12.06 9.95
C GLY A 141 -18.99 10.88 10.76
N LEU A 142 -18.82 9.64 10.30
CA LEU A 142 -19.26 8.47 11.06
C LEU A 142 -18.58 8.40 12.44
N TYR A 143 -17.25 8.54 12.48
CA TYR A 143 -16.45 8.35 13.68
C TYR A 143 -16.70 9.41 14.76
N ASP A 144 -17.13 10.61 14.35
CA ASP A 144 -17.66 11.61 15.28
C ASP A 144 -19.01 11.19 15.86
N LYS A 145 -19.94 10.73 15.01
CA LYS A 145 -21.29 10.33 15.43
C LYS A 145 -21.28 9.20 16.47
N ILE A 146 -20.38 8.23 16.30
CA ILE A 146 -20.25 7.10 17.23
C ILE A 146 -19.26 7.36 18.38
N GLY A 147 -18.64 8.54 18.44
CA GLY A 147 -17.70 8.89 19.51
C GLY A 147 -16.40 8.07 19.54
N PHE A 148 -16.02 7.44 18.41
CA PHE A 148 -14.90 6.49 18.36
C PHE A 148 -13.54 7.12 18.67
N TRP A 149 -13.39 8.43 18.48
CA TRP A 149 -12.14 9.14 18.77
C TRP A 149 -11.64 8.94 20.20
N ARG A 150 -12.56 8.83 21.18
CA ARG A 150 -12.17 8.61 22.57
C ARG A 150 -11.56 7.21 22.77
N THR A 151 -12.18 6.18 22.20
CA THR A 151 -11.66 4.81 22.21
C THR A 151 -10.33 4.72 21.48
N LEU A 152 -10.22 5.38 20.32
CA LEU A 152 -8.99 5.44 19.56
C LEU A 152 -7.84 6.02 20.41
N GLU A 153 -8.07 7.18 21.04
CA GLU A 153 -7.06 7.86 21.85
C GLU A 153 -6.59 7.06 23.05
N ASN A 154 -7.53 6.53 23.84
CA ASN A 154 -7.22 5.95 25.15
C ASN A 154 -6.83 4.47 25.05
N ASP A 155 -7.42 3.74 24.09
CA ASP A 155 -7.36 2.27 24.10
C ASP A 155 -6.60 1.69 22.91
N ILE A 156 -6.43 2.43 21.80
CA ILE A 156 -5.77 1.93 20.59
C ILE A 156 -4.40 2.57 20.40
N LEU A 157 -4.32 3.90 20.29
CA LEU A 157 -3.07 4.63 20.01
C LEU A 157 -1.89 4.26 20.93
N PRO A 158 -2.07 4.03 22.26
CA PRO A 158 -0.97 3.66 23.15
C PRO A 158 -0.26 2.36 22.79
N HIS A 159 -0.92 1.47 22.04
CA HIS A 159 -0.39 0.15 21.67
C HIS A 159 0.11 0.08 20.22
N LEU A 160 -0.19 1.09 19.42
CA LEU A 160 0.17 1.09 18.00
C LEU A 160 1.67 1.23 17.78
N ARG A 161 2.11 0.60 16.71
CA ARG A 161 3.44 0.77 16.12
C ARG A 161 3.38 1.51 14.80
N GLU A 162 2.28 1.39 14.06
CA GLU A 162 2.19 1.91 12.70
C GLU A 162 0.77 2.38 12.34
N ILE A 163 0.69 3.49 11.63
CA ILE A 163 -0.55 4.00 11.02
C ILE A 163 -0.28 4.17 9.53
N ASP A 164 -1.13 3.53 8.71
CA ASP A 164 -1.03 3.62 7.25
C ASP A 164 -2.30 4.26 6.66
N THR A 165 -2.15 5.45 6.06
CA THR A 165 -3.27 6.19 5.47
C THR A 165 -3.40 5.89 3.97
N PHE A 166 -4.60 5.45 3.57
CA PHE A 166 -4.88 5.01 2.20
C PHE A 166 -6.20 5.55 1.61
N SER A 167 -6.97 6.35 2.35
CA SER A 167 -8.33 6.76 1.96
C SER A 167 -8.45 8.25 1.76
N GLY A 168 -9.28 8.62 0.79
CA GLY A 168 -9.44 9.98 0.29
C GLY A 168 -8.10 10.64 0.00
N GLU A 169 -7.94 11.89 0.41
CA GLU A 169 -6.66 12.60 0.41
C GLU A 169 -6.31 13.04 1.85
N PRO A 170 -5.30 12.40 2.50
CA PRO A 170 -5.00 12.67 3.90
C PRO A 170 -4.77 14.16 4.22
N PHE A 171 -4.08 14.89 3.35
CA PHE A 171 -3.65 16.27 3.64
C PHE A 171 -4.73 17.34 3.41
N ILE A 172 -5.95 16.96 3.02
CA ILE A 172 -7.10 17.87 3.00
C ILE A 172 -8.17 17.50 4.05
N GLN A 173 -8.02 16.37 4.74
CA GLN A 173 -8.99 15.86 5.70
C GLN A 173 -8.66 16.36 7.11
N LYS A 174 -9.66 16.93 7.79
CA LYS A 174 -9.54 17.36 9.20
C LYS A 174 -9.22 16.19 10.13
N ASP A 175 -9.80 15.02 9.86
CA ASP A 175 -9.60 13.78 10.61
C ASP A 175 -8.13 13.34 10.63
N THR A 176 -7.39 13.54 9.53
CA THR A 176 -5.96 13.20 9.49
C THR A 176 -5.18 14.07 10.46
N TYR A 177 -5.41 15.38 10.46
CA TYR A 177 -4.71 16.31 11.37
C TYR A 177 -5.07 16.07 12.83
N ARG A 178 -6.36 15.78 13.12
CA ARG A 178 -6.82 15.39 14.45
C ARG A 178 -6.12 14.11 14.92
N LEU A 179 -6.04 13.09 14.06
CA LEU A 179 -5.37 11.84 14.39
C LEU A 179 -3.88 12.03 14.65
N ILE A 180 -3.19 12.86 13.86
CA ILE A 180 -1.77 13.16 14.06
C ILE A 180 -1.55 13.79 15.44
N GLU A 181 -2.38 14.75 15.84
CA GLU A 181 -2.27 15.42 17.14
C GLU A 181 -2.50 14.44 18.30
N MET A 182 -3.58 13.66 18.24
CA MET A 182 -3.90 12.64 19.24
C MET A 182 -2.78 11.59 19.36
N ALA A 183 -2.27 11.09 18.23
CA ALA A 183 -1.23 10.09 18.21
C ALA A 183 0.12 10.62 18.71
N ALA A 184 0.48 11.86 18.37
CA ALA A 184 1.71 12.48 18.86
C ALA A 184 1.70 12.64 20.40
N HIS A 185 0.54 12.89 21.01
CA HIS A 185 0.38 12.95 22.46
C HIS A 185 0.32 11.57 23.10
N ALA A 186 -0.48 10.65 22.56
CA ALA A 186 -0.69 9.33 23.15
C ALA A 186 0.52 8.41 22.98
N ASN A 187 1.19 8.47 21.83
CA ASN A 187 2.31 7.59 21.48
C ASN A 187 3.19 8.18 20.36
N PRO A 188 4.24 8.97 20.69
CA PRO A 188 5.11 9.60 19.70
C PRO A 188 6.02 8.62 18.92
N ASN A 189 5.96 7.32 19.25
CA ASN A 189 6.76 6.27 18.61
C ASN A 189 6.05 5.55 17.46
N ILE A 190 4.82 5.96 17.13
CA ILE A 190 4.09 5.42 15.98
C ILE A 190 4.79 5.84 14.68
N PHE A 191 5.06 4.87 13.82
CA PHE A 191 5.50 5.09 12.45
C PHE A 191 4.31 5.38 11.53
N TRP A 192 4.48 6.33 10.62
CA TRP A 192 3.44 6.76 9.71
C TRP A 192 3.81 6.48 8.27
N SER A 193 2.93 5.81 7.54
CA SER A 193 2.99 5.73 6.09
C SER A 193 1.85 6.52 5.48
N PHE A 194 2.16 7.43 4.57
CA PHE A 194 1.17 8.20 3.83
C PHE A 194 1.07 7.71 2.40
N THR A 195 -0.15 7.60 1.88
CA THR A 195 -0.42 7.54 0.44
C THR A 195 -1.23 8.76 0.06
N THR A 196 -0.71 9.56 -0.86
CA THR A 196 -1.32 10.84 -1.26
C THR A 196 -1.29 11.01 -2.77
N ASN A 197 -2.28 11.74 -3.29
CA ASN A 197 -2.31 12.21 -4.67
C ASN A 197 -1.45 13.47 -4.88
N ALA A 198 -0.95 14.09 -3.81
CA ALA A 198 -0.11 15.28 -3.80
C ALA A 198 -0.66 16.52 -4.54
N ASN A 199 -1.98 16.60 -4.74
CA ASN A 199 -2.66 17.72 -5.40
C ASN A 199 -3.05 18.85 -4.43
N TRP A 200 -2.32 19.02 -3.33
CA TRP A 200 -2.43 20.12 -2.36
C TRP A 200 -1.22 21.07 -2.49
N ARG A 201 -1.03 22.06 -1.62
CA ARG A 201 0.21 22.88 -1.62
C ARG A 201 0.92 22.63 -0.32
N LEU A 202 2.20 22.22 -0.37
CA LEU A 202 3.00 22.12 0.84
C LEU A 202 3.02 23.48 1.52
N ASN A 203 2.68 23.51 2.81
CA ASN A 203 2.54 24.72 3.61
C ASN A 203 2.97 24.43 5.04
N ASP A 204 3.07 25.48 5.86
CA ASP A 204 3.56 25.37 7.23
C ASP A 204 2.65 24.54 8.13
N THR A 205 1.34 24.47 7.86
CA THR A 205 0.44 23.58 8.60
C THR A 205 0.80 22.12 8.35
N ILE A 206 0.96 21.69 7.09
CA ILE A 206 1.37 20.32 6.75
C ILE A 206 2.74 20.01 7.37
N ARG A 207 3.71 20.92 7.23
CA ARG A 207 5.05 20.75 7.80
C ARG A 207 4.99 20.58 9.33
N ARG A 208 4.25 21.46 10.03
CA ARG A 208 4.06 21.38 11.48
C ARG A 208 3.52 20.03 11.93
N TYR A 209 2.48 19.51 11.27
CA TYR A 209 1.91 18.20 11.66
C TYR A 209 2.84 17.04 11.33
N LEU A 210 3.50 17.03 10.17
CA LEU A 210 4.50 16.00 9.85
C LEU A 210 5.68 16.03 10.83
N ASP A 211 6.04 17.20 11.36
CA ASP A 211 7.10 17.39 12.35
C ASP A 211 6.79 16.83 13.74
N MET A 212 5.52 16.53 14.03
CA MET A 212 5.10 15.91 15.29
C MET A 212 5.29 14.38 15.31
N ILE A 213 5.56 13.76 14.16
CA ILE A 213 5.47 12.29 13.99
C ILE A 213 6.69 11.68 13.31
N GLN A 214 6.82 10.36 13.46
CA GLN A 214 7.83 9.56 12.76
C GLN A 214 7.26 9.08 11.43
N VAL A 215 7.73 9.65 10.31
CA VAL A 215 7.35 9.20 8.97
C VAL A 215 8.24 8.03 8.58
N LYS A 216 7.61 6.94 8.14
CA LYS A 216 8.27 5.76 7.58
C LYS A 216 8.34 5.84 6.07
N THR A 217 7.22 6.15 5.43
CA THR A 217 7.15 6.34 3.97
C THR A 217 6.13 7.39 3.58
N PHE A 218 6.42 8.09 2.49
CA PHE A 218 5.52 9.07 1.89
C PHE A 218 5.34 8.74 0.40
N ASN A 219 4.22 8.10 0.10
CA ASN A 219 3.94 7.51 -1.20
C ASN A 219 3.16 8.52 -2.06
N LEU A 220 3.83 9.06 -3.06
CA LEU A 220 3.29 10.02 -4.03
C LEU A 220 2.69 9.28 -5.21
N SER A 221 1.40 9.46 -5.44
CA SER A 221 0.69 8.71 -6.47
C SER A 221 0.79 9.41 -7.83
N ILE A 222 1.64 8.87 -8.71
CA ILE A 222 1.93 9.42 -10.05
C ILE A 222 1.74 8.29 -11.07
N ASP A 223 0.60 8.31 -11.76
CA ASP A 223 0.21 7.27 -12.71
C ASP A 223 0.68 7.56 -14.15
N SER A 224 1.14 8.77 -14.43
CA SER A 224 1.73 9.15 -15.71
C SER A 224 2.56 10.42 -15.55
N VAL A 225 3.60 10.57 -16.38
CA VAL A 225 4.33 11.83 -16.55
C VAL A 225 3.85 12.63 -17.78
N ASP A 226 2.95 12.05 -18.57
CA ASP A 226 2.20 12.76 -19.60
C ASP A 226 0.99 13.47 -18.95
N PRO A 227 0.87 14.81 -19.07
CA PRO A 227 -0.21 15.54 -18.44
C PRO A 227 -1.62 15.12 -18.87
N ALA A 228 -1.81 14.74 -20.14
CA ALA A 228 -3.13 14.36 -20.66
C ALA A 228 -3.54 12.99 -20.12
N VAL A 229 -2.62 12.00 -20.14
CA VAL A 229 -2.86 10.68 -19.55
C VAL A 229 -3.01 10.78 -18.03
N TYR A 230 -2.22 11.62 -17.36
CA TYR A 230 -2.37 11.85 -15.93
C TYR A 230 -3.77 12.39 -15.60
N ALA A 231 -4.22 13.43 -16.32
CA ALA A 231 -5.51 14.06 -16.08
C ALA A 231 -6.70 13.16 -16.43
N SER A 232 -6.58 12.28 -17.43
CA SER A 232 -7.63 11.31 -17.76
C SER A 232 -7.80 10.28 -16.64
N ILE A 233 -6.70 9.82 -16.06
CA ILE A 233 -6.69 8.84 -14.96
C ILE A 233 -7.12 9.51 -13.65
N ARG A 234 -6.48 10.63 -13.30
CA ARG A 234 -6.65 11.39 -12.06
C ARG A 234 -7.48 12.65 -12.33
N ARG A 235 -8.77 12.46 -12.59
CA ARG A 235 -9.70 13.54 -12.92
C ARG A 235 -9.70 14.64 -11.85
N GLY A 236 -9.47 15.88 -12.27
CA GLY A 236 -9.32 17.06 -11.41
C GLY A 236 -7.90 17.26 -10.86
N GLY A 237 -6.97 16.35 -11.14
CA GLY A 237 -5.56 16.47 -10.77
C GLY A 237 -4.76 17.34 -11.75
N ASN A 238 -3.66 17.89 -11.24
CA ASN A 238 -2.69 18.71 -11.97
C ASN A 238 -1.28 18.12 -11.73
N LEU A 239 -0.68 17.58 -12.79
CA LEU A 239 0.63 16.93 -12.72
C LEU A 239 1.74 17.91 -12.29
N ASP A 240 1.77 19.13 -12.83
CA ASP A 240 2.79 20.13 -12.49
C ASP A 240 2.78 20.44 -10.98
N LYS A 241 1.58 20.56 -10.40
CA LYS A 241 1.40 20.76 -8.97
C LYS A 241 1.98 19.61 -8.15
N VAL A 242 1.80 18.37 -8.59
CA VAL A 242 2.36 17.18 -7.95
C VAL A 242 3.89 17.17 -8.04
N LEU A 243 4.45 17.49 -9.21
CA LEU A 243 5.90 17.55 -9.40
C LEU A 243 6.55 18.68 -8.58
N ILE A 244 5.90 19.84 -8.49
CA ILE A 244 6.33 20.93 -7.61
C ILE A 244 6.33 20.47 -6.14
N ASN A 245 5.27 19.82 -5.68
CA ASN A 245 5.25 19.30 -4.31
C ASN A 245 6.30 18.21 -4.08
N PHE A 246 6.58 17.36 -5.08
CA PHE A 246 7.65 16.37 -5.00
C PHE A 246 8.96 17.08 -4.66
N ASP A 247 9.32 18.09 -5.45
CA ASP A 247 10.58 18.83 -5.30
C ASP A 247 10.64 19.55 -3.95
N LEU A 248 9.54 20.19 -3.52
CA LEU A 248 9.44 20.83 -2.21
C LEU A 248 9.55 19.83 -1.05
N LEU A 249 8.97 18.63 -1.19
CA LEU A 249 9.08 17.58 -0.19
C LEU A 249 10.50 17.03 -0.08
N GLN A 250 11.29 17.02 -1.17
CA GLN A 250 12.70 16.63 -1.11
C GLN A 250 13.53 17.63 -0.30
N LEU A 251 13.29 18.92 -0.53
CA LEU A 251 13.93 19.98 0.26
C LEU A 251 13.53 19.87 1.73
N TYR A 252 12.23 19.71 1.99
CA TYR A 252 11.72 19.56 3.36
C TYR A 252 12.25 18.29 4.05
N GLU A 253 12.42 17.18 3.34
CA GLU A 253 13.05 15.97 3.89
C GLU A 253 14.48 16.24 4.37
N GLN A 254 15.27 17.01 3.61
CA GLN A 254 16.63 17.39 4.03
C GLN A 254 16.61 18.23 5.31
N GLU A 255 15.70 19.21 5.40
CA GLU A 255 15.51 20.03 6.61
C GLU A 255 15.13 19.17 7.82
N ARG A 256 14.21 18.20 7.64
CA ARG A 256 13.81 17.27 8.70
C ARG A 256 14.97 16.44 9.21
N ILE A 257 15.75 15.86 8.31
CA ILE A 257 16.92 15.03 8.67
C ILE A 257 17.95 15.89 9.42
N ALA A 258 18.23 17.11 8.94
CA ALA A 258 19.14 18.04 9.60
C ALA A 258 18.67 18.43 11.02
N ALA A 259 17.35 18.50 11.22
CA ALA A 259 16.73 18.73 12.53
C ALA A 259 16.60 17.47 13.41
N GLY A 260 17.20 16.34 13.02
CA GLY A 260 17.14 15.08 13.78
C GLY A 260 15.80 14.35 13.71
N LYS A 261 14.92 14.74 12.78
CA LYS A 261 13.62 14.09 12.55
C LYS A 261 13.74 12.95 11.54
N SER A 262 12.70 12.13 11.49
CA SER A 262 12.56 11.07 10.48
C SER A 262 12.59 11.64 9.06
N ALA A 263 13.30 10.93 8.18
CA ALA A 263 13.20 11.11 6.72
C ALA A 263 11.76 10.83 6.25
N LEU A 264 11.35 11.40 5.13
CA LEU A 264 10.01 11.14 4.57
C LEU A 264 9.96 9.84 3.79
N GLY A 265 11.09 9.40 3.21
CA GLY A 265 11.15 8.18 2.42
C GLY A 265 10.26 8.26 1.17
N LEU A 266 10.43 9.33 0.38
CA LEU A 266 9.59 9.61 -0.78
C LEU A 266 9.63 8.47 -1.79
N THR A 267 8.45 7.97 -2.14
CA THR A 267 8.28 6.85 -3.07
C THR A 267 7.21 7.17 -4.10
N ILE A 268 7.50 6.97 -5.38
CA ILE A 268 6.53 7.06 -6.46
C ILE A 268 5.69 5.78 -6.44
N HIS A 269 4.38 5.91 -6.25
CA HIS A 269 3.43 4.82 -6.45
C HIS A 269 2.72 5.04 -7.78
N SER A 270 2.78 4.04 -8.65
CA SER A 270 2.11 4.07 -9.95
C SER A 270 1.25 2.83 -10.11
N VAL A 271 -0.04 3.02 -10.34
CA VAL A 271 -0.99 1.98 -10.68
C VAL A 271 -1.03 1.83 -12.18
N ILE A 272 -0.42 0.74 -12.66
CA ILE A 272 -0.30 0.43 -14.07
C ILE A 272 -1.58 -0.24 -14.57
N GLN A 273 -2.13 0.33 -15.64
CA GLN A 273 -3.41 0.00 -16.25
C GLN A 273 -3.36 0.25 -17.77
N ARG A 274 -4.45 -0.04 -18.47
CA ARG A 274 -4.51 0.03 -19.95
C ARG A 274 -4.07 1.38 -20.50
N SER A 275 -4.41 2.47 -19.82
CA SER A 275 -4.17 3.85 -20.27
C SER A 275 -2.73 4.34 -20.09
N ASN A 276 -1.90 3.70 -19.24
CA ASN A 276 -0.58 4.25 -18.88
C ASN A 276 0.62 3.30 -18.96
N TRP A 277 0.45 2.00 -19.27
CA TRP A 277 1.57 1.06 -19.29
C TRP A 277 2.72 1.48 -20.22
N LYS A 278 2.43 2.19 -21.32
CA LYS A 278 3.45 2.75 -22.22
C LYS A 278 4.33 3.80 -21.54
N GLY A 279 3.83 4.46 -20.50
CA GLY A 279 4.54 5.50 -19.74
C GLY A 279 5.55 4.96 -18.73
N ILE A 280 5.68 3.65 -18.54
CA ILE A 280 6.62 3.04 -17.58
C ILE A 280 8.07 3.54 -17.77
N PRO A 281 8.67 3.58 -18.98
CA PRO A 281 10.03 4.08 -19.15
C PRO A 281 10.21 5.53 -18.68
N ALA A 282 9.20 6.37 -18.92
CA ALA A 282 9.23 7.78 -18.53
C ALA A 282 9.06 7.96 -17.01
N LEU A 283 8.25 7.11 -16.35
CA LEU A 283 8.16 7.05 -14.89
C LEU A 283 9.48 6.60 -14.24
N LEU A 284 10.16 5.61 -14.83
CA LEU A 284 11.48 5.16 -14.36
C LEU A 284 12.56 6.23 -14.56
N THR A 285 12.46 7.01 -15.64
CA THR A 285 13.30 8.19 -15.87
C THR A 285 13.07 9.25 -14.79
N LEU A 286 11.80 9.59 -14.49
CA LEU A 286 11.46 10.51 -13.40
C LEU A 286 12.03 10.03 -12.05
N ARG A 287 11.85 8.74 -11.75
CA ARG A 287 12.42 8.10 -10.55
C ARG A 287 13.93 8.32 -10.45
N LYS A 288 14.66 8.11 -11.55
CA LYS A 288 16.11 8.29 -11.60
C LYS A 288 16.50 9.75 -11.40
N GLN A 289 15.83 10.68 -12.09
CA GLN A 289 16.09 12.13 -12.00
C GLN A 289 15.89 12.66 -10.58
N ARG A 290 14.90 12.15 -9.85
CA ARG A 290 14.62 12.56 -8.47
C ARG A 290 15.27 11.67 -7.41
N ASN A 291 16.07 10.69 -7.79
CA ASN A 291 16.65 9.71 -6.86
C ASN A 291 15.59 9.11 -5.90
N ALA A 292 14.42 8.80 -6.43
CA ALA A 292 13.29 8.31 -5.65
C ALA A 292 13.22 6.78 -5.65
N ARG A 293 12.37 6.22 -4.78
CA ARG A 293 11.87 4.86 -4.97
C ARG A 293 10.68 4.86 -5.91
N ILE A 294 10.38 3.72 -6.52
CA ILE A 294 9.17 3.54 -7.31
C ILE A 294 8.58 2.15 -7.09
N HIS A 295 7.27 2.09 -6.93
CA HIS A 295 6.49 0.86 -6.93
C HIS A 295 5.50 0.89 -8.09
N LEU A 296 5.68 -0.03 -9.04
CA LEU A 296 4.76 -0.24 -10.14
C LEU A 296 3.80 -1.37 -9.76
N LYS A 297 2.51 -1.05 -9.59
CA LYS A 297 1.48 -2.03 -9.20
C LYS A 297 0.50 -2.21 -10.36
N CYS A 298 0.25 -3.45 -10.78
CA CYS A 298 -0.83 -3.71 -11.72
C CYS A 298 -2.17 -3.37 -11.06
N LEU A 299 -3.04 -2.65 -11.77
CA LEU A 299 -4.44 -2.53 -11.40
C LEU A 299 -5.11 -3.90 -11.49
N PHE A 300 -5.89 -4.28 -10.49
CA PHE A 300 -6.67 -5.53 -10.52
C PHE A 300 -8.13 -5.24 -10.87
N GLU A 301 -8.74 -4.32 -10.12
CA GLU A 301 -10.13 -3.93 -10.28
C GLU A 301 -10.22 -2.41 -10.55
N PRO A 302 -11.10 -1.98 -11.47
CA PRO A 302 -12.01 -2.82 -12.24
C PRO A 302 -11.35 -3.43 -13.51
N PRO A 303 -11.81 -4.59 -14.02
CA PRO A 303 -11.09 -5.36 -15.04
C PRO A 303 -11.03 -4.67 -16.41
N GLU A 304 -11.99 -3.80 -16.72
CA GLU A 304 -12.04 -3.01 -17.95
C GLU A 304 -10.90 -1.99 -18.03
N LEU A 305 -10.39 -1.52 -16.89
CA LEU A 305 -9.22 -0.64 -16.83
C LEU A 305 -7.91 -1.44 -16.67
N SER A 306 -8.01 -2.63 -16.07
CA SER A 306 -6.86 -3.48 -15.75
C SER A 306 -6.19 -4.09 -17.00
N LEU A 307 -4.87 -4.32 -16.90
CA LEU A 307 -4.14 -5.14 -17.86
C LEU A 307 -4.54 -6.63 -17.80
N ILE A 308 -5.10 -7.08 -16.68
CA ILE A 308 -5.55 -8.47 -16.49
C ILE A 308 -6.71 -8.78 -17.44
N GLY A 309 -7.61 -7.82 -17.67
CA GLY A 309 -8.71 -7.97 -18.61
C GLY A 309 -8.28 -7.96 -20.09
N MET A 310 -6.99 -7.76 -20.40
CA MET A 310 -6.49 -7.76 -21.77
C MET A 310 -6.29 -9.19 -22.30
N THR A 311 -6.37 -9.32 -23.62
CA THR A 311 -6.10 -10.57 -24.34
C THR A 311 -4.63 -10.98 -24.21
N ALA A 312 -4.33 -12.26 -24.46
CA ALA A 312 -2.96 -12.77 -24.46
C ALA A 312 -2.07 -12.03 -25.49
N ALA A 313 -2.62 -11.69 -26.66
CA ALA A 313 -1.89 -10.94 -27.70
C ALA A 313 -1.52 -9.52 -27.24
N GLU A 314 -2.45 -8.81 -26.61
CA GLU A 314 -2.18 -7.50 -26.02
C GLU A 314 -1.14 -7.58 -24.89
N LYS A 315 -1.26 -8.57 -23.99
CA LYS A 315 -0.28 -8.79 -22.91
C LYS A 315 1.12 -9.06 -23.48
N ARG A 316 1.23 -9.86 -24.55
CA ARG A 316 2.49 -10.10 -25.27
C ARG A 316 3.07 -8.80 -25.84
N GLN A 317 2.24 -7.92 -26.42
CA GLN A 317 2.67 -6.62 -26.93
C GLN A 317 3.27 -5.75 -25.82
N ILE A 318 2.66 -5.72 -24.63
CA ILE A 318 3.17 -4.97 -23.49
C ILE A 318 4.55 -5.50 -23.08
N LEU A 319 4.68 -6.82 -22.95
CA LEU A 319 5.95 -7.45 -22.55
C LEU A 319 7.06 -7.20 -23.57
N ALA A 320 6.77 -7.31 -24.86
CA ALA A 320 7.71 -6.98 -25.94
C ALA A 320 8.15 -5.52 -25.87
N TYR A 321 7.21 -4.58 -25.68
CA TYR A 321 7.52 -3.17 -25.52
C TYR A 321 8.44 -2.91 -24.30
N LEU A 322 8.20 -3.57 -23.17
CA LEU A 322 9.06 -3.44 -21.99
C LEU A 322 10.45 -4.03 -22.23
N LEU A 323 10.54 -5.16 -22.94
CA LEU A 323 11.82 -5.75 -23.36
C LEU A 323 12.59 -4.84 -24.31
N GLU A 324 11.93 -4.13 -25.20
CA GLU A 324 12.56 -3.20 -26.13
C GLU A 324 13.02 -1.93 -25.41
N SER A 325 12.13 -1.35 -24.59
CA SER A 325 12.28 0.02 -24.07
C SER A 325 13.12 0.14 -22.80
N LEU A 326 13.30 -0.95 -22.03
CA LEU A 326 13.93 -0.88 -20.70
C LEU A 326 15.32 -1.52 -20.66
N GLY A 327 16.24 -0.92 -19.93
CA GLY A 327 17.53 -1.53 -19.57
C GLY A 327 17.38 -2.66 -18.54
N ARG A 328 18.50 -3.28 -18.17
CA ARG A 328 18.55 -4.41 -17.20
C ARG A 328 17.90 -4.08 -15.86
N GLU A 329 18.32 -2.99 -15.20
CA GLU A 329 17.83 -2.59 -13.87
C GLU A 329 16.34 -2.24 -13.91
N GLU A 330 15.94 -1.45 -14.91
CA GLU A 330 14.57 -1.01 -15.13
C GLU A 330 13.62 -2.19 -15.39
N LEU A 331 14.05 -3.15 -16.20
CA LEU A 331 13.28 -4.34 -16.49
C LEU A 331 13.05 -5.18 -15.22
N MET A 332 14.06 -5.30 -14.34
CA MET A 332 13.90 -5.96 -13.04
C MET A 332 12.85 -5.27 -12.15
N MET A 333 12.71 -3.95 -12.22
CA MET A 333 11.68 -3.22 -11.47
C MET A 333 10.26 -3.53 -11.95
N THR A 334 10.10 -4.09 -13.17
CA THR A 334 8.81 -4.52 -13.70
C THR A 334 8.47 -5.98 -13.40
N ALA A 335 9.32 -6.72 -12.67
CA ALA A 335 9.16 -8.17 -12.46
C ALA A 335 7.79 -8.56 -11.87
N ALA A 336 7.22 -7.76 -10.98
CA ALA A 336 5.88 -7.99 -10.43
C ALA A 336 4.79 -7.91 -11.52
N LEU A 337 4.93 -6.97 -12.45
CA LEU A 337 4.02 -6.82 -13.60
C LEU A 337 4.15 -7.99 -14.57
N TRP A 338 5.38 -8.45 -14.82
CA TRP A 338 5.65 -9.63 -15.66
C TRP A 338 4.92 -10.87 -15.16
N LYS A 339 4.99 -11.16 -13.86
CA LYS A 339 4.29 -12.29 -13.26
C LYS A 339 2.79 -12.27 -13.55
N VAL A 340 2.16 -11.09 -13.50
CA VAL A 340 0.74 -10.92 -13.79
C VAL A 340 0.45 -11.15 -15.28
N LEU A 341 1.23 -10.53 -16.17
CA LEU A 341 0.98 -10.57 -17.61
C LEU A 341 1.25 -11.94 -18.25
N LEU A 342 2.19 -12.73 -17.71
CA LEU A 342 2.52 -14.06 -18.24
C LEU A 342 1.48 -15.14 -17.93
N LYS A 343 0.56 -14.92 -16.98
CA LYS A 343 -0.35 -15.97 -16.47
C LYS A 343 -1.24 -16.56 -17.57
N ASP A 344 -1.76 -15.71 -18.44
CA ASP A 344 -2.74 -16.09 -19.47
C ASP A 344 -2.13 -16.25 -20.88
N ILE A 345 -0.80 -16.18 -20.99
CA ILE A 345 -0.08 -16.36 -22.24
C ILE A 345 0.16 -17.86 -22.50
N PRO A 346 -0.06 -18.37 -23.72
CA PRO A 346 0.23 -19.76 -24.08
C PRO A 346 1.64 -20.19 -23.69
N LYS A 347 1.81 -21.46 -23.31
CA LYS A 347 3.06 -21.97 -22.73
C LYS A 347 4.28 -21.75 -23.64
N SER A 348 4.15 -21.92 -24.95
CA SER A 348 5.23 -21.69 -25.92
C SER A 348 5.74 -20.26 -25.87
N ASP A 349 4.83 -19.30 -26.03
CA ASP A 349 5.10 -17.87 -26.10
C ASP A 349 5.61 -17.35 -24.75
N ARG A 350 5.06 -17.89 -23.65
CA ARG A 350 5.50 -17.56 -22.31
C ARG A 350 6.96 -17.94 -22.07
N LEU A 351 7.40 -19.10 -22.56
CA LEU A 351 8.79 -19.53 -22.41
C LEU A 351 9.75 -18.64 -23.21
N GLU A 352 9.38 -18.26 -24.44
CA GLU A 352 10.15 -17.32 -25.26
C GLU A 352 10.36 -15.98 -24.53
N LEU A 353 9.28 -15.37 -24.04
CA LEU A 353 9.34 -14.10 -23.31
C LEU A 353 10.16 -14.20 -22.02
N ILE A 354 10.03 -15.31 -21.27
CA ILE A 354 10.85 -15.56 -20.09
C ILE A 354 12.32 -15.63 -20.48
N LEU A 355 12.68 -16.41 -21.50
CA LEU A 355 14.07 -16.54 -21.94
C LEU A 355 14.67 -15.19 -22.36
N GLU A 356 13.91 -14.34 -23.05
CA GLU A 356 14.35 -12.98 -23.41
C GLU A 356 14.55 -12.10 -22.17
N PHE A 357 13.62 -12.15 -21.22
CA PHE A 357 13.76 -11.47 -19.94
C PHE A 357 15.01 -11.93 -19.18
N GLN A 358 15.21 -13.25 -19.07
CA GLN A 358 16.36 -13.84 -18.39
C GLN A 358 17.67 -13.46 -19.09
N LYS A 359 17.71 -13.48 -20.43
CA LYS A 359 18.86 -13.06 -21.23
C LYS A 359 19.21 -11.59 -21.00
N LYS A 360 18.22 -10.70 -20.91
CA LYS A 360 18.43 -9.27 -20.69
C LYS A 360 18.79 -8.93 -19.24
N THR A 361 18.24 -9.67 -18.28
CA THR A 361 18.45 -9.41 -16.84
C THR A 361 19.61 -10.18 -16.23
N GLY A 362 20.03 -11.29 -16.85
CA GLY A 362 20.98 -12.25 -16.31
C GLY A 362 20.44 -13.09 -15.14
N ILE A 363 19.13 -13.10 -14.92
CA ILE A 363 18.48 -13.89 -13.86
C ILE A 363 17.95 -15.17 -14.48
N PHE A 364 18.50 -16.32 -14.10
CA PHE A 364 18.01 -17.64 -14.47
C PHE A 364 17.39 -18.28 -13.23
N ARG A 365 16.13 -17.97 -12.94
CA ARG A 365 15.37 -18.58 -11.85
C ARG A 365 13.96 -18.90 -12.31
#